data_AF-A0A956S9Y0-F1
#
_entry.id   AF-A0A956S9Y0-F1
#
_cell.length_a   1.000
_cell.length_b   1.000
_cell.length_c   1.000
_cell.angle_alpha   90.00
_cell.angle_beta   90.00
_cell.angle_gamma   90.00
#
_symmetry.space_group_name_H-M   'P 1'
#
loop_
_entity.id
_entity.type
_entity.pdbx_description
1 polymer ?
#
loop_
_entity_poly.entity_id
_entity_poly.type
_entity_poly.pdbx_seq_one_letter_code
_entity_poly.pdbx_strand_id
1 'polypeptide(L)'
;PETTKILRDLSSSSDFLLKLAIDPYRLTLPQHLKDIIELDYWYGKKFSKKNLNDRNYVGKVLYNRLRTSNNNLCFPIDRTVSYFSNYSNNEKEIQVEEICPPDEERLYYHSIPRHYSGKKYNIHRFAHLVWNRGLQCFRHVDCSVLVYSKLEHSKRYLYDFNPSKEHELASKYKKIKLIRLDGRIDFNIAEKLIINFFRYNEMVSEFFSGM
;
A
#
# COMPACT_ATOMS: atom_id res chain seq x y z
N PRO A 1 18.96 2.16 2.19
CA PRO A 1 17.70 1.38 2.10
C PRO A 1 17.58 0.66 0.75
N GLU A 2 17.08 -0.58 0.71
CA GLU A 2 16.99 -1.40 -0.52
C GLU A 2 16.18 -0.71 -1.62
N THR A 3 15.09 -0.01 -1.26
CA THR A 3 14.28 0.80 -2.19
C THR A 3 15.11 1.85 -2.93
N THR A 4 15.97 2.58 -2.22
CA THR A 4 16.81 3.62 -2.83
C THR A 4 17.78 3.01 -3.86
N LYS A 5 18.30 1.80 -3.57
CA LYS A 5 19.15 1.07 -4.50
C LYS A 5 18.36 0.64 -5.74
N ILE A 6 17.20 0.00 -5.57
CA ILE A 6 16.31 -0.40 -6.68
C ILE A 6 15.97 0.81 -7.56
N LEU A 7 15.54 1.92 -6.96
CA LEU A 7 15.15 3.13 -7.69
C LEU A 7 16.33 3.75 -8.44
N ARG A 8 17.52 3.79 -7.84
CA ARG A 8 18.73 4.29 -8.48
C ARG A 8 19.13 3.41 -9.66
N ASP A 9 19.12 2.10 -9.47
CA ASP A 9 19.49 1.14 -10.52
C ASP A 9 18.48 1.24 -11.69
N LEU A 10 17.18 1.36 -11.41
CA LEU A 10 16.14 1.60 -12.42
C LEU A 10 16.29 2.96 -13.12
N SER A 11 16.69 4.03 -12.42
CA SER A 11 16.89 5.35 -13.05
C SER A 11 18.06 5.38 -14.04
N SER A 12 18.98 4.42 -13.97
CA SER A 12 20.10 4.33 -14.92
C SER A 12 19.75 3.63 -16.23
N SER A 13 18.56 3.00 -16.32
CA SER A 13 18.09 2.33 -17.53
C SER A 13 17.16 3.22 -18.34
N SER A 14 17.31 3.20 -19.67
CA SER A 14 16.42 3.88 -20.62
C SER A 14 15.05 3.20 -20.79
N ASP A 15 14.88 1.98 -20.26
CA ASP A 15 13.65 1.18 -20.44
C ASP A 15 12.52 1.61 -19.49
N PHE A 16 12.83 2.46 -18.51
CA PHE A 16 11.92 2.87 -17.46
C PHE A 16 11.77 4.38 -17.41
N LEU A 17 10.53 4.83 -17.18
CA LEU A 17 10.25 6.21 -16.80
C LEU A 17 9.96 6.24 -15.30
N LEU A 18 10.95 6.69 -14.52
CA LEU A 18 10.83 6.87 -13.08
C LEU A 18 10.53 8.34 -12.74
N LYS A 19 9.49 8.59 -11.94
CA LYS A 19 9.20 9.90 -11.35
C LYS A 19 9.11 9.78 -9.84
N LEU A 20 9.88 10.60 -9.14
CA LEU A 20 9.92 10.66 -7.67
C LEU A 20 9.48 12.05 -7.20
N ALA A 21 8.56 12.11 -6.26
CA ALA A 21 8.27 13.35 -5.55
C ALA A 21 9.38 13.63 -4.55
N ILE A 22 10.00 14.81 -4.66
CA ILE A 22 10.95 15.30 -3.66
C ILE A 22 10.15 16.05 -2.60
N ASP A 23 10.28 15.65 -1.34
CA ASP A 23 9.78 16.42 -0.21
C ASP A 23 10.87 17.42 0.22
N PRO A 24 10.69 18.73 -0.02
CA PRO A 24 11.72 19.72 0.28
C PRO A 24 11.97 19.91 1.78
N TYR A 25 11.12 19.34 2.66
CA TYR A 25 11.21 19.49 4.10
C TYR A 25 11.61 18.19 4.82
N ARG A 26 11.87 17.10 4.09
CA ARG A 26 12.17 15.80 4.70
C ARG A 26 13.65 15.67 5.05
N LEU A 27 13.96 15.93 6.32
CA LEU A 27 15.25 15.60 6.93
C LEU A 27 15.06 14.38 7.86
N THR A 28 15.79 13.29 7.61
CA THR A 28 15.83 12.13 8.52
C THR A 28 17.26 11.63 8.62
N LEU A 29 17.74 11.46 9.86
CA LEU A 29 19.06 10.91 10.12
C LEU A 29 19.04 9.39 9.91
N PRO A 30 20.08 8.80 9.27
CA PRO A 30 20.16 7.37 9.01
C PRO A 30 19.95 6.49 10.25
N GLN A 31 20.40 6.94 11.42
CA GLN A 31 20.25 6.25 12.70
C GLN A 31 18.80 6.05 13.18
N HIS A 32 17.83 6.73 12.56
CA HIS A 32 16.41 6.54 12.87
C HIS A 32 15.75 5.45 12.00
N LEU A 33 16.48 4.84 11.07
CA LEU A 33 16.04 3.63 10.36
C LEU A 33 16.20 2.43 11.30
N LYS A 34 15.10 1.80 11.71
CA LYS A 34 15.10 0.60 12.55
C LYS A 34 14.69 -0.63 11.75
N ASP A 35 15.41 -1.72 11.89
CA ASP A 35 15.05 -3.00 11.26
C ASP A 35 13.79 -3.58 11.90
N ILE A 36 13.03 -4.33 11.11
CA ILE A 36 11.77 -4.97 11.50
C ILE A 36 12.03 -6.46 11.51
N ILE A 37 11.55 -7.14 12.55
CA ILE A 37 11.48 -8.59 12.58
C ILE A 37 9.99 -8.93 12.43
N GLU A 38 9.66 -9.61 11.33
CA GLU A 38 8.32 -10.10 11.04
C GLU A 38 8.19 -11.49 11.65
N LEU A 39 7.25 -11.65 12.59
CA LEU A 39 6.95 -12.92 13.24
C LEU A 39 5.44 -13.07 13.34
N ASP A 40 4.87 -13.81 12.40
CA ASP A 40 3.73 -14.74 12.54
C ASP A 40 3.29 -15.16 11.13
N TYR A 41 2.90 -16.43 10.97
CA TYR A 41 2.56 -17.03 9.67
C TYR A 41 1.06 -16.99 9.41
N TRP A 42 0.64 -16.64 8.18
CA TRP A 42 -0.77 -16.63 7.78
C TRP A 42 -1.13 -17.56 6.60
N TYR A 43 -2.42 -17.97 6.57
CA TYR A 43 -3.03 -18.88 5.59
C TYR A 43 -4.15 -18.21 4.79
N GLY A 44 -3.84 -17.69 3.61
CA GLY A 44 -4.87 -17.43 2.60
C GLY A 44 -4.31 -17.03 1.24
N LYS A 45 -5.18 -16.51 0.36
CA LYS A 45 -4.88 -16.41 -1.07
C LYS A 45 -3.73 -15.42 -1.31
N LYS A 46 -2.60 -15.95 -1.75
CA LYS A 46 -1.34 -15.21 -1.98
C LYS A 46 -1.39 -14.37 -3.25
N PHE A 47 -0.64 -13.28 -3.28
CA PHE A 47 -0.34 -12.58 -4.51
C PHE A 47 0.48 -13.51 -5.42
N SER A 48 0.02 -13.73 -6.65
CA SER A 48 0.72 -14.65 -7.56
C SER A 48 0.42 -14.33 -9.01
N LYS A 49 1.35 -14.67 -9.91
CA LYS A 49 1.13 -14.58 -11.36
C LYS A 49 -0.12 -15.35 -11.81
N LYS A 50 -0.43 -16.49 -11.16
CA LYS A 50 -1.66 -17.25 -11.43
C LYS A 50 -2.91 -16.39 -11.26
N ASN A 51 -3.02 -15.71 -10.12
CA ASN A 51 -4.15 -14.81 -9.84
C ASN A 51 -4.16 -13.59 -10.78
N LEU A 52 -2.98 -13.07 -11.13
CA LEU A 52 -2.87 -11.95 -12.07
C LEU A 52 -3.31 -12.31 -13.50
N ASN A 53 -3.11 -13.56 -13.90
CA ASN A 53 -3.49 -14.06 -15.22
C ASN A 53 -4.94 -14.54 -15.29
N ASP A 54 -5.55 -14.92 -14.17
CA ASP A 54 -6.94 -15.33 -14.10
C ASP A 54 -7.89 -14.14 -14.30
N ARG A 55 -8.72 -14.18 -15.35
CA ARG A 55 -9.72 -13.13 -15.63
C ARG A 55 -10.82 -13.06 -14.58
N ASN A 56 -11.10 -14.18 -13.91
CA ASN A 56 -12.15 -14.34 -12.92
C ASN A 56 -11.67 -13.97 -11.51
N TYR A 57 -10.36 -13.84 -11.31
CA TYR A 57 -9.80 -13.32 -10.06
C TYR A 57 -10.00 -11.81 -9.97
N VAL A 58 -11.20 -11.40 -9.57
CA VAL A 58 -11.61 -10.01 -9.35
C VAL A 58 -12.26 -9.88 -7.98
N GLY A 59 -12.36 -8.64 -7.49
CA GLY A 59 -13.00 -8.34 -6.22
C GLY A 59 -12.04 -7.75 -5.20
N LYS A 60 -12.37 -7.95 -3.93
CA LYS A 60 -11.71 -7.30 -2.79
C LYS A 60 -11.13 -8.36 -1.86
N VAL A 61 -9.92 -8.12 -1.37
CA VAL A 61 -9.32 -8.85 -0.26
C VAL A 61 -9.09 -7.88 0.88
N LEU A 62 -9.60 -8.22 2.06
CA LEU A 62 -9.48 -7.43 3.28
C LEU A 62 -8.62 -8.20 4.27
N TYR A 63 -7.58 -7.56 4.77
CA TYR A 63 -6.69 -8.08 5.80
C TYR A 63 -6.89 -7.24 7.05
N ASN A 64 -7.34 -7.85 8.14
CA ASN A 64 -7.46 -7.18 9.43
C ASN A 64 -6.24 -7.56 10.27
N ARG A 65 -5.65 -6.57 10.94
CA ARG A 65 -4.54 -6.82 11.86
C ARG A 65 -5.05 -7.56 13.09
N LEU A 66 -4.39 -8.65 13.46
CA LEU A 66 -4.64 -9.33 14.72
C LEU A 66 -4.20 -8.43 15.87
N ARG A 67 -5.09 -8.19 16.84
CA ARG A 67 -4.79 -7.37 18.02
C ARG A 67 -4.02 -8.19 19.06
N THR A 68 -2.71 -8.42 18.84
CA THR A 68 -1.82 -9.10 19.81
C THR A 68 -0.98 -8.10 20.59
N SER A 69 -0.39 -8.53 21.71
CA SER A 69 0.40 -7.68 22.62
C SER A 69 1.69 -7.10 22.02
N ASN A 70 2.17 -7.62 20.88
CA ASN A 70 3.39 -7.17 20.19
C ASN A 70 3.14 -6.08 19.12
N ASN A 71 1.90 -5.66 18.91
CA ASN A 71 1.53 -4.66 17.88
C ASN A 71 2.15 -3.26 18.06
N ASN A 72 2.81 -3.00 19.19
CA ASN A 72 3.44 -1.72 19.50
C ASN A 72 4.72 -1.43 18.70
N LEU A 73 5.24 -2.41 17.95
CA LEU A 73 6.46 -2.27 17.14
C LEU A 73 6.19 -1.91 15.66
N CYS A 74 4.94 -2.03 15.19
CA CYS A 74 4.56 -1.79 13.79
C CYS A 74 3.81 -0.47 13.61
N PHE A 75 3.78 0.05 12.38
CA PHE A 75 2.99 1.26 12.05
C PHE A 75 1.51 0.99 12.38
N PRO A 76 0.75 1.93 12.97
CA PRO A 76 -0.59 1.66 13.50
C PRO A 76 -1.62 1.59 12.37
N ILE A 77 -1.73 0.39 11.79
CA ILE A 77 -2.62 0.03 10.70
C ILE A 77 -3.68 -0.89 11.31
N ASP A 78 -4.95 -0.63 11.04
CA ASP A 78 -6.06 -1.48 11.47
C ASP A 78 -6.26 -2.61 10.45
N ARG A 79 -6.23 -2.26 9.16
CA ARG A 79 -6.43 -3.20 8.06
C ARG A 79 -5.81 -2.74 6.75
N THR A 80 -5.54 -3.70 5.87
CA THR A 80 -5.11 -3.47 4.49
C THR A 80 -6.18 -3.97 3.53
N VAL A 81 -6.49 -3.19 2.50
CA VAL A 81 -7.47 -3.58 1.48
C VAL A 81 -6.78 -3.67 0.12
N SER A 82 -6.96 -4.80 -0.56
CA SER A 82 -6.50 -5.01 -1.94
C SER A 82 -7.69 -5.20 -2.88
N TYR A 83 -7.68 -4.51 -4.01
CA TYR A 83 -8.71 -4.59 -5.05
C TYR A 83 -8.12 -5.14 -6.33
N PHE A 84 -8.88 -6.02 -6.98
CA PHE A 84 -8.54 -6.64 -8.25
C PHE A 84 -9.66 -6.38 -9.25
N SER A 85 -9.34 -5.72 -10.35
CA SER A 85 -10.27 -5.39 -11.42
C SER A 85 -9.66 -5.75 -12.77
N ASN A 86 -10.51 -6.15 -13.71
CA ASN A 86 -10.07 -6.20 -15.11
C ASN A 86 -9.97 -4.77 -15.63
N TYR A 87 -8.83 -4.46 -16.26
CA TYR A 87 -8.58 -3.18 -16.91
C TYR A 87 -8.59 -3.37 -18.44
N SER A 88 -8.55 -2.27 -19.19
CA SER A 88 -8.53 -2.33 -20.67
C SER A 88 -7.35 -3.17 -21.19
N ASN A 89 -7.41 -3.60 -22.46
CA ASN A 89 -6.27 -4.20 -23.17
C ASN A 89 -5.67 -5.46 -22.53
N ASN A 90 -6.52 -6.34 -21.98
CA ASN A 90 -6.09 -7.59 -21.33
C ASN A 90 -5.21 -7.34 -20.08
N GLU A 91 -5.39 -6.20 -19.41
CA GLU A 91 -4.65 -5.84 -18.21
C GLU A 91 -5.47 -6.11 -16.95
N LYS A 92 -4.79 -6.29 -15.82
CA LYS A 92 -5.40 -6.39 -14.51
C LYS A 92 -4.87 -5.27 -13.64
N GLU A 93 -5.79 -4.51 -13.06
CA GLU A 93 -5.48 -3.47 -12.11
C GLU A 93 -5.49 -4.05 -10.69
N ILE A 94 -4.50 -3.64 -9.89
CA ILE A 94 -4.41 -3.93 -8.47
C ILE A 94 -4.27 -2.62 -7.72
N GLN A 95 -5.12 -2.42 -6.71
CA GLN A 95 -5.02 -1.28 -5.81
C GLN A 95 -4.86 -1.78 -4.38
N VAL A 96 -3.93 -1.21 -3.61
CA VAL A 96 -3.68 -1.58 -2.22
C VAL A 96 -3.76 -0.32 -1.36
N GLU A 97 -4.55 -0.33 -0.29
CA GLU A 97 -4.71 0.79 0.64
C GLU A 97 -4.51 0.33 2.08
N GLU A 98 -3.76 1.12 2.85
CA GLU A 98 -3.69 1.00 4.31
C GLU A 98 -4.79 1.81 4.97
N ILE A 99 -5.53 1.18 5.89
CA ILE A 99 -6.53 1.85 6.70
C ILE A 99 -6.00 1.97 8.12
N CYS A 100 -5.80 3.22 8.55
CA CYS A 100 -5.38 3.52 9.90
C CYS A 100 -6.60 3.70 10.83
N PRO A 101 -6.50 3.34 12.11
CA PRO A 101 -7.59 3.53 13.07
C PRO A 101 -7.85 5.03 13.33
N PRO A 102 -9.08 5.41 13.72
CA PRO A 102 -9.40 6.77 14.12
C PRO A 102 -8.66 7.15 15.40
N ASP A 103 -8.55 8.47 15.65
CA ASP A 103 -7.80 8.99 16.80
C ASP A 103 -8.36 8.52 18.15
N GLU A 104 -9.64 8.16 18.21
CA GLU A 104 -10.34 7.72 19.43
C GLU A 104 -9.99 6.27 19.81
N GLU A 105 -9.69 5.40 18.85
CA GLU A 105 -9.23 4.03 19.08
C GLU A 105 -7.71 3.96 19.39
N ARG A 106 -7.02 5.10 19.48
CA ARG A 106 -5.58 5.19 19.82
C ARG A 106 -5.22 4.74 21.22
N LEU A 107 -6.19 4.55 22.11
CA LEU A 107 -5.90 4.15 23.48
C LEU A 107 -5.21 2.77 23.56
N TYR A 108 -5.20 1.99 22.49
CA TYR A 108 -4.45 0.73 22.43
C TYR A 108 -2.98 0.89 21.99
N TYR A 109 -2.59 2.03 21.40
CA TYR A 109 -1.28 2.23 20.73
C TYR A 109 -0.39 3.27 21.44
N HIS A 110 -0.45 3.33 22.78
CA HIS A 110 0.03 4.40 23.69
C HIS A 110 1.48 4.92 23.55
N SER A 111 2.28 4.44 22.61
CA SER A 111 3.71 4.77 22.48
C SER A 111 4.17 5.07 21.05
N ILE A 112 3.29 5.07 20.04
CA ILE A 112 3.70 5.24 18.64
C ILE A 112 3.52 6.70 18.18
N PRO A 113 4.54 7.32 17.54
CA PRO A 113 4.42 8.72 17.10
C PRO A 113 3.32 8.91 16.05
N ARG A 114 2.76 10.13 16.01
CA ARG A 114 1.62 10.55 15.17
C ARG A 114 1.94 10.66 13.67
N HIS A 115 2.60 9.67 13.07
CA HIS A 115 3.10 9.79 11.69
C HIS A 115 1.99 9.80 10.63
N TYR A 116 0.82 9.22 10.91
CA TYR A 116 -0.29 9.07 9.95
C TYR A 116 -1.48 10.02 10.22
N SER A 117 -1.50 10.71 11.37
CA SER A 117 -2.66 11.50 11.79
C SER A 117 -2.21 12.78 12.49
N GLY A 118 -2.49 13.91 11.84
CA GLY A 118 -2.29 15.26 12.36
C GLY A 118 -3.58 15.85 12.93
N LYS A 119 -3.58 17.15 13.27
CA LYS A 119 -4.78 17.82 13.82
C LYS A 119 -5.95 17.86 12.82
N LYS A 120 -5.65 18.08 11.53
CA LYS A 120 -6.67 18.29 10.48
C LYS A 120 -6.86 17.10 9.55
N TYR A 121 -5.82 16.30 9.35
CA TYR A 121 -5.78 15.29 8.31
C TYR A 121 -5.26 13.95 8.81
N ASN A 122 -5.71 12.89 8.15
CA ASN A 122 -5.17 11.55 8.22
C ASN A 122 -4.58 11.17 6.86
N ILE A 123 -3.56 10.34 6.88
CA ILE A 123 -2.82 9.91 5.69
C ILE A 123 -2.84 8.40 5.60
N HIS A 124 -3.25 7.88 4.45
CA HIS A 124 -3.16 6.46 4.10
C HIS A 124 -2.11 6.27 3.02
N ARG A 125 -1.30 5.21 3.09
CA ARG A 125 -0.49 4.78 1.94
C ARG A 125 -1.37 4.02 0.96
N PHE A 126 -1.11 4.23 -0.32
CA PHE A 126 -1.87 3.64 -1.41
C PHE A 126 -0.95 3.26 -2.58
N ALA A 127 -1.12 2.06 -3.13
CA ALA A 127 -0.44 1.63 -4.34
C ALA A 127 -1.44 1.26 -5.43
N HIS A 128 -1.04 1.51 -6.68
CA HIS A 128 -1.78 1.12 -7.87
C HIS A 128 -0.83 0.48 -8.88
N LEU A 129 -1.17 -0.73 -9.33
CA LEU A 129 -0.37 -1.52 -10.24
C LEU A 129 -1.22 -1.97 -11.43
N VAL A 130 -0.62 -2.04 -12.62
CA VAL A 130 -1.27 -2.55 -13.82
C VAL A 130 -0.45 -3.69 -14.39
N TRP A 131 -0.97 -4.91 -14.29
CA TRP A 131 -0.38 -6.12 -14.84
C TRP A 131 -0.87 -6.37 -16.26
N ASN A 132 0.04 -6.51 -17.21
CA ASN A 132 -0.31 -6.92 -18.57
C ASN A 132 -0.20 -8.44 -18.72
N ARG A 133 -1.33 -9.11 -18.95
CA ARG A 133 -1.40 -10.58 -19.04
C ARG A 133 -0.77 -11.12 -20.31
N GLY A 134 -0.70 -10.34 -21.39
CA GLY A 134 0.00 -10.77 -22.61
C GLY A 134 1.51 -10.75 -22.43
N LEU A 135 2.03 -9.66 -21.88
CA LEU A 135 3.47 -9.43 -21.69
C LEU A 135 4.04 -10.07 -20.42
N GLN A 136 3.19 -10.54 -19.51
CA GLN A 136 3.59 -11.11 -18.23
C GLN A 136 4.48 -10.15 -17.40
N CYS A 137 4.16 -8.86 -17.42
CA CYS A 137 4.88 -7.83 -16.68
C CYS A 137 3.92 -6.74 -16.18
N PHE A 138 4.34 -5.97 -15.17
CA PHE A 138 3.67 -4.73 -14.83
C PHE A 138 4.03 -3.65 -15.85
N ARG A 139 3.02 -2.89 -16.29
CA ARG A 139 3.21 -1.72 -17.14
C ARG A 139 3.36 -0.43 -16.36
N HIS A 140 2.84 -0.45 -15.14
CA HIS A 140 2.68 0.71 -14.31
C HIS A 140 2.66 0.31 -12.84
N VAL A 141 3.41 1.03 -12.02
CA VAL A 141 3.38 0.96 -10.55
C VAL A 141 3.43 2.38 -9.99
N ASP A 142 2.37 2.77 -9.31
CA ASP A 142 2.20 4.03 -8.60
C ASP A 142 2.19 3.79 -7.09
N CYS A 143 2.96 4.56 -6.35
CA CYS A 143 2.82 4.66 -4.89
C CYS A 143 2.44 6.09 -4.52
N SER A 144 1.40 6.24 -3.72
CA SER A 144 0.79 7.52 -3.36
C SER A 144 0.43 7.56 -1.89
N VAL A 145 0.20 8.76 -1.37
CA VAL A 145 -0.49 8.96 -0.11
C VAL A 145 -1.85 9.60 -0.37
N LEU A 146 -2.88 9.06 0.27
CA LEU A 146 -4.22 9.61 0.27
C LEU A 146 -4.38 10.44 1.53
N VAL A 147 -4.72 11.72 1.36
CA VAL A 147 -4.91 12.66 2.46
C VAL A 147 -6.40 12.90 2.64
N TYR A 148 -6.89 12.50 3.80
CA TYR A 148 -8.28 12.64 4.22
C TYR A 148 -8.39 13.72 5.29
N SER A 149 -9.43 14.55 5.27
CA SER A 149 -9.86 15.26 6.47
C SER A 149 -10.30 14.26 7.54
N LYS A 150 -10.40 14.70 8.81
CA LYS A 150 -10.91 13.84 9.90
C LYS A 150 -12.26 13.21 9.58
N LEU A 151 -13.18 13.99 9.04
CA LEU A 151 -14.52 13.52 8.66
C LEU A 151 -14.45 12.46 7.55
N GLU A 152 -13.68 12.71 6.50
CA GLU A 152 -13.53 11.75 5.39
C GLU A 152 -12.83 10.47 5.85
N HIS A 153 -11.85 10.58 6.75
CA HIS A 153 -11.16 9.44 7.35
C HIS A 153 -12.12 8.58 8.16
N SER A 154 -12.92 9.16 9.07
CA SER A 154 -13.92 8.42 9.84
C SER A 154 -14.91 7.69 8.92
N LYS A 155 -15.34 8.34 7.83
CA LYS A 155 -16.21 7.71 6.82
C LYS A 155 -15.50 6.55 6.12
N ARG A 156 -14.26 6.76 5.66
CA ARG A 156 -13.45 5.71 5.01
C ARG A 156 -13.16 4.54 5.95
N TYR A 157 -12.96 4.79 7.24
CA TYR A 157 -12.71 3.79 8.27
C TYR A 157 -13.96 2.99 8.64
N LEU A 158 -15.14 3.60 8.67
CA LEU A 158 -16.39 2.86 8.87
C LEU A 158 -16.86 2.14 7.60
N TYR A 159 -16.29 2.50 6.46
CA TYR A 159 -16.65 1.94 5.18
C TYR A 159 -16.04 0.55 4.99
N ASP A 160 -16.83 -0.46 5.35
CA ASP A 160 -16.56 -1.87 5.00
C ASP A 160 -17.19 -2.30 3.67
N PHE A 161 -17.58 -1.31 2.84
CA PHE A 161 -18.32 -1.50 1.59
C PHE A 161 -19.54 -2.41 1.79
N ASN A 162 -20.49 -1.98 2.62
CA ASN A 162 -21.85 -2.50 2.51
C ASN A 162 -22.42 -1.97 1.18
N PRO A 163 -22.73 -2.82 0.18
CA PRO A 163 -23.06 -2.41 -1.19
C PRO A 163 -24.31 -1.53 -1.31
N SER A 164 -25.06 -1.37 -0.22
CA SER A 164 -26.35 -0.68 -0.21
C SER A 164 -26.29 0.84 -0.03
N LYS A 165 -25.18 1.46 0.41
CA LYS A 165 -25.14 2.92 0.64
C LYS A 165 -23.77 3.58 0.37
N GLU A 166 -23.84 4.56 -0.54
CA GLU A 166 -23.01 5.76 -0.73
C GLU A 166 -21.54 5.62 -1.17
N HIS A 167 -21.38 5.62 -2.50
CA HIS A 167 -20.13 5.74 -3.27
C HIS A 167 -19.47 7.14 -3.22
N GLU A 168 -20.13 8.16 -2.69
CA GLU A 168 -19.72 9.57 -2.88
C GLU A 168 -18.90 10.18 -1.74
N LEU A 169 -18.85 9.53 -0.57
CA LEU A 169 -18.20 10.09 0.62
C LEU A 169 -16.87 9.43 0.97
N ALA A 170 -16.68 8.14 0.66
CA ALA A 170 -15.40 7.43 0.88
C ALA A 170 -14.34 7.74 -0.21
N SER A 171 -14.72 8.48 -1.26
CA SER A 171 -13.90 8.81 -2.43
C SER A 171 -13.28 10.22 -2.37
N LYS A 172 -13.66 11.05 -1.39
CA LYS A 172 -13.10 12.39 -1.23
C LYS A 172 -11.79 12.32 -0.46
N TYR A 173 -10.69 12.36 -1.20
CA TYR A 173 -9.33 12.47 -0.69
C TYR A 173 -8.47 13.29 -1.64
N LYS A 174 -7.42 13.91 -1.11
CA LYS A 174 -6.33 14.44 -1.94
C LYS A 174 -5.28 13.36 -2.14
N LYS A 175 -5.08 12.92 -3.37
CA LYS A 175 -4.02 11.96 -3.73
C LYS A 175 -2.72 12.69 -4.05
N ILE A 176 -1.65 12.34 -3.36
CA ILE A 176 -0.29 12.83 -3.64
C ILE A 176 0.55 11.65 -4.09
N LYS A 177 0.98 11.67 -5.35
CA LYS A 177 1.82 10.62 -5.91
C LYS A 177 3.27 10.81 -5.45
N LEU A 178 3.86 9.75 -4.90
CA LEU A 178 5.23 9.76 -4.37
C LEU A 178 6.20 9.07 -5.32
N ILE A 179 5.81 7.92 -5.87
CA ILE A 179 6.60 7.13 -6.81
C ILE A 179 5.72 6.78 -8.00
N ARG A 180 6.24 6.94 -9.20
CA ARG A 180 5.65 6.43 -10.44
C ARG A 180 6.73 5.72 -11.24
N LEU A 181 6.49 4.46 -11.55
CA LEU A 181 7.32 3.66 -12.43
C LEU A 181 6.45 3.17 -13.60
N ASP A 182 6.79 3.59 -14.82
CA ASP A 182 6.18 3.09 -16.05
C ASP A 182 7.25 2.31 -16.84
N GLY A 183 6.89 1.18 -17.47
CA GLY A 183 7.84 0.38 -18.24
C GLY A 183 7.44 -1.09 -18.40
N ARG A 184 8.41 -1.97 -18.65
CA ARG A 184 8.23 -3.43 -18.50
C ARG A 184 8.82 -3.83 -17.15
N ILE A 185 7.98 -3.80 -16.12
CA ILE A 185 8.40 -3.96 -14.74
C ILE A 185 8.18 -5.42 -14.35
N ASP A 186 9.27 -6.11 -14.00
CA ASP A 186 9.20 -7.50 -13.58
C ASP A 186 8.40 -7.66 -12.30
N PHE A 187 7.77 -8.82 -12.17
CA PHE A 187 6.96 -9.18 -11.01
C PHE A 187 7.72 -8.99 -9.69
N ASN A 188 8.95 -9.50 -9.61
CA ASN A 188 9.77 -9.43 -8.39
C ASN A 188 10.19 -7.99 -8.06
N ILE A 189 10.39 -7.13 -9.07
CA ILE A 189 10.74 -5.73 -8.86
C ILE A 189 9.54 -4.98 -8.27
N ALA A 190 8.35 -5.19 -8.86
CA ALA A 190 7.12 -4.60 -8.35
C ALA A 190 6.82 -5.06 -6.93
N GLU A 191 6.91 -6.37 -6.66
CA GLU A 191 6.71 -6.97 -5.33
C GLU A 191 7.62 -6.32 -4.28
N LYS A 192 8.93 -6.29 -4.53
CA LYS A 192 9.89 -5.63 -3.62
C LYS A 192 9.59 -4.15 -3.42
N LEU A 193 9.22 -3.43 -4.49
CA LEU A 193 8.88 -2.02 -4.39
C LEU A 193 7.66 -1.79 -3.49
N ILE A 194 6.62 -2.62 -3.63
CA ILE A 194 5.39 -2.52 -2.83
C ILE A 194 5.65 -2.88 -1.36
N ILE A 195 6.35 -3.98 -1.09
CA ILE A 195 6.71 -4.38 0.29
C ILE A 195 7.51 -3.26 0.97
N ASN A 196 8.49 -2.68 0.26
CA ASN A 196 9.27 -1.58 0.79
C ASN A 196 8.46 -0.29 0.98
N PHE A 197 7.56 0.03 0.05
CA PHE A 197 6.70 1.22 0.16
C PHE A 197 5.78 1.13 1.39
N PHE A 198 5.22 -0.06 1.63
CA PHE A 198 4.38 -0.37 2.77
C PHE A 198 5.15 -0.92 3.98
N ARG A 199 6.47 -0.68 4.06
CA ARG A 199 7.30 -1.11 5.21
C ARG A 199 6.60 -0.81 6.54
N TYR A 200 6.72 -1.74 7.50
CA TYR A 200 6.00 -1.76 8.79
C TYR A 200 4.51 -2.15 8.70
N ASN A 201 4.09 -2.71 7.57
CA ASN A 201 2.79 -3.36 7.38
C ASN A 201 2.99 -4.84 7.07
N GLU A 202 2.87 -5.66 8.10
CA GLU A 202 2.96 -7.13 8.02
C GLU A 202 1.96 -7.70 7.01
N MET A 203 0.72 -7.21 6.97
CA MET A 203 -0.30 -7.74 6.06
C MET A 203 0.09 -7.60 4.58
N VAL A 204 0.81 -6.54 4.20
CA VAL A 204 1.32 -6.38 2.83
C VAL A 204 2.50 -7.30 2.58
N SER A 205 3.42 -7.38 3.53
CA SER A 205 4.60 -8.26 3.41
C SER A 205 4.16 -9.72 3.27
N GLU A 206 3.27 -10.21 4.13
CA GLU A 206 2.66 -11.54 4.06
C GLU A 206 1.92 -11.77 2.73
N PHE A 207 1.09 -10.82 2.28
CA PHE A 207 0.30 -10.99 1.06
C PHE A 207 1.17 -11.14 -0.20
N PHE A 208 2.23 -10.34 -0.30
CA PHE A 208 3.11 -10.29 -1.46
C PHE A 208 4.22 -11.35 -1.39
N SER A 209 4.86 -11.54 -0.24
CA SER A 209 5.98 -12.48 -0.09
C SER A 209 5.55 -13.91 0.23
N GLY A 210 4.34 -14.10 0.76
CA GLY A 210 3.82 -15.40 1.17
C GLY A 210 4.54 -16.01 2.37
N MET A 211 5.32 -15.22 3.12
CA MET A 211 5.82 -15.52 4.46
C MET A 211 4.71 -15.31 5.49
#